data_AF-A0A679F595-F1
#
_entry.id   AF-A0A679F595-F1
#
_cell.length_a   1.000
_cell.length_b   1.000
_cell.length_c   1.000
_cell.angle_alpha   90.00
_cell.angle_beta   90.00
_cell.angle_gamma   90.00
#
_symmetry.space_group_name_H-M   'P 1'
#
loop_
_entity.id
_entity.type
_entity.pdbx_description
1 polymer ?
#
loop_
_entity_poly.entity_id
_entity_poly.type
_entity_poly.pdbx_seq_one_letter_code
_entity_poly.pdbx_strand_id
1 'polypeptide(L)'
;MKILVTAAVVTLVSFPACAEKVAVGCQLVSQYSEDQVGYLLGEARSVIGDQETNRIYGHYVSLRSACQYDGNATRVVNLPPALRDLLAQNGVDIRRFARRM
;
A
#
# COMPACT_ATOMS: atom_id res chain seq x y z
N MET A 1 -5.64 -44.70 35.12
CA MET A 1 -5.76 -44.12 33.76
C MET A 1 -4.89 -42.88 33.69
N LYS A 2 -3.89 -42.84 32.80
CA LYS A 2 -2.97 -41.70 32.65
C LYS A 2 -3.47 -40.86 31.47
N ILE A 3 -3.90 -39.64 31.74
CA ILE A 3 -4.38 -38.69 30.72
C ILE A 3 -3.15 -37.94 30.22
N LEU A 4 -2.78 -38.17 28.95
CA LEU A 4 -1.75 -37.40 28.25
C LEU A 4 -2.41 -36.12 27.73
N VAL A 5 -2.06 -34.98 28.33
CA VAL A 5 -2.44 -33.64 27.82
C VAL A 5 -1.35 -33.21 26.85
N THR A 6 -1.63 -33.32 25.56
CA THR A 6 -0.79 -32.76 24.49
C THR A 6 -1.07 -31.26 24.37
N ALA A 7 -0.14 -30.44 24.85
CA ALA A 7 -0.13 -29.00 24.61
C ALA A 7 0.21 -28.73 23.13
N ALA A 8 -0.76 -28.28 22.35
CA ALA A 8 -0.53 -27.80 20.99
C ALA A 8 0.06 -26.39 21.06
N VAL A 9 1.38 -26.29 20.83
CA VAL A 9 2.06 -25.01 20.59
C VAL A 9 1.63 -24.52 19.21
N VAL A 10 0.73 -23.54 19.16
CA VAL A 10 0.39 -22.85 17.91
C VAL A 10 1.54 -21.90 17.59
N THR A 11 2.49 -22.36 16.78
CA THR A 11 3.47 -21.49 16.15
C THR A 11 2.75 -20.58 15.15
N LEU A 12 2.55 -19.32 15.53
CA LEU A 12 2.15 -18.26 14.62
C LEU A 12 3.25 -18.13 13.56
N VAL A 13 3.05 -18.75 12.41
CA VAL A 13 3.91 -18.58 11.24
C VAL A 13 3.63 -17.16 10.72
N SER A 14 4.39 -16.19 11.23
CA SER A 14 4.40 -14.84 10.68
C SER A 14 5.08 -14.92 9.32
N PHE A 15 4.30 -15.16 8.27
CA PHE A 15 4.77 -15.02 6.91
C PHE A 15 5.27 -13.57 6.75
N PRO A 16 6.50 -13.34 6.27
CA PRO A 16 6.88 -12.01 5.83
C PRO A 16 5.88 -11.65 4.74
N ALA A 17 4.97 -10.71 5.03
CA ALA A 17 4.08 -10.22 4.00
C ALA A 17 5.01 -9.62 2.93
N CYS A 18 5.01 -10.21 1.73
CA CYS A 18 5.83 -9.71 0.65
C CYS A 18 5.26 -8.38 0.16
N ALA A 19 6.12 -7.51 -0.36
CA ALA A 19 5.66 -6.29 -1.02
C ALA A 19 4.73 -6.65 -2.18
N GLU A 20 3.51 -6.13 -2.16
CA GLU A 20 2.48 -6.39 -3.16
C GLU A 20 2.65 -5.42 -4.33
N LYS A 21 2.64 -5.92 -5.57
CA LYS A 21 2.65 -5.04 -6.76
C LYS A 21 1.23 -4.67 -7.13
N VAL A 22 0.90 -3.39 -7.09
CA VAL A 22 -0.44 -2.90 -7.41
C VAL A 22 -0.36 -1.91 -8.56
N ALA A 23 -1.15 -2.14 -9.61
CA ALA A 23 -1.34 -1.18 -10.69
C ALA A 23 -2.42 -0.16 -10.32
N VAL A 24 -2.01 1.06 -10.00
CA VAL A 24 -2.91 2.16 -9.65
C VAL A 24 -3.15 3.06 -10.87
N GLY A 25 -4.40 3.50 -11.04
CA GLY A 25 -4.80 4.37 -12.16
C GLY A 25 -5.23 5.77 -11.73
N CYS A 26 -5.62 6.60 -12.71
CA CYS A 26 -6.02 8.00 -12.50
C CYS A 26 -7.16 8.21 -11.49
N GLN A 27 -7.98 7.19 -11.23
CA GLN A 27 -9.03 7.24 -10.21
C GLN A 27 -8.46 7.47 -8.79
N LEU A 28 -7.25 6.96 -8.50
CA LEU A 28 -6.59 7.22 -7.23
C LEU A 28 -6.19 8.70 -7.12
N VAL A 29 -5.67 9.28 -8.20
CA VAL A 29 -5.25 10.68 -8.24
C VAL A 29 -6.44 11.64 -8.12
N SER A 30 -7.59 11.29 -8.69
CA SER A 30 -8.79 12.14 -8.62
C SER A 30 -9.55 12.04 -7.30
N GLN A 31 -9.38 10.94 -6.56
CA GLN A 31 -10.11 10.72 -5.31
C GLN A 31 -9.45 11.38 -4.10
N TYR A 32 -8.13 11.60 -4.13
CA TYR A 32 -7.39 12.20 -3.02
C TYR A 32 -6.83 13.57 -3.39
N SER A 33 -7.11 14.56 -2.55
CA SER A 33 -6.50 15.89 -2.63
C SER A 33 -5.00 15.83 -2.34
N GLU A 34 -4.25 16.85 -2.78
CA GLU A 34 -2.82 16.95 -2.50
C GLU A 34 -2.51 16.93 -0.99
N ASP A 35 -3.34 17.58 -0.18
CA ASP A 35 -3.20 17.60 1.29
C ASP A 35 -3.35 16.22 1.92
N GLN A 36 -4.35 15.44 1.47
CA GLN A 36 -4.55 14.06 1.93
C GLN A 36 -3.37 13.17 1.54
N VAL A 37 -2.84 13.34 0.33
CA VAL A 37 -1.64 12.63 -0.12
C VAL A 37 -0.43 13.04 0.72
N GLY A 38 -0.25 14.33 1.00
CA GLY A 38 0.82 14.86 1.85
C GLY A 38 0.78 14.30 3.27
N TYR A 39 -0.41 14.24 3.87
CA TYR A 39 -0.62 13.64 5.18
C TYR A 39 -0.24 12.15 5.19
N LEU A 40 -0.75 11.35 4.24
CA LEU A 40 -0.44 9.92 4.14
C LEU A 40 1.05 9.66 3.91
N LEU A 41 1.74 10.52 3.16
CA LEU A 41 3.19 10.45 2.99
C LEU A 41 3.93 10.78 4.28
N GLY A 42 3.42 11.71 5.09
CA GLY A 42 3.94 11.98 6.43
C GLY A 42 3.90 10.74 7.31
N GLU A 43 2.73 10.11 7.40
CA GLU A 43 2.55 8.86 8.15
C GLU A 43 3.40 7.71 7.59
N ALA A 44 3.51 7.60 6.26
CA ALA A 44 4.31 6.57 5.62
C ALA A 44 5.80 6.67 5.96
N ARG A 45 6.37 7.88 6.08
CA ARG A 45 7.80 8.05 6.46
C ARG A 45 8.12 7.36 7.78
N SER A 46 7.22 7.45 8.76
CA SER A 46 7.38 6.83 10.08
C SER A 46 7.35 5.29 10.03
N VAL A 47 6.75 4.71 8.98
CA VAL A 47 6.48 3.27 8.89
C VAL A 47 7.38 2.55 7.90
N ILE A 48 7.68 3.17 6.76
CA ILE A 48 8.50 2.57 5.68
C ILE A 48 9.79 3.35 5.38
N GLY A 49 10.03 4.45 6.09
CA GLY A 49 11.21 5.30 5.93
C GLY A 49 11.14 6.26 4.75
N ASP A 50 12.04 7.25 4.76
CA ASP A 50 12.07 8.34 3.78
C ASP A 50 12.36 7.86 2.36
N GLN A 51 13.32 6.94 2.21
CA GLN A 51 13.74 6.48 0.89
C GLN A 51 12.59 5.82 0.13
N GLU A 52 11.87 4.91 0.77
CA GLU A 52 10.75 4.22 0.13
C GLU A 52 9.56 5.15 -0.06
N THR A 53 9.28 6.03 0.91
CA THR A 53 8.24 7.05 0.76
C THR A 53 8.51 7.97 -0.43
N ASN A 54 9.76 8.42 -0.63
CA ASN A 54 10.13 9.26 -1.76
C ASN A 54 9.98 8.53 -3.11
N ARG A 55 10.26 7.22 -3.16
CA ARG A 55 10.01 6.41 -4.37
C ARG A 55 8.52 6.37 -4.69
N ILE A 56 7.68 6.10 -3.70
CA ILE A 56 6.22 6.02 -3.85
C ILE A 56 5.65 7.37 -4.28
N TYR A 57 6.13 8.46 -3.67
CA TYR A 57 5.76 9.80 -4.09
C TYR A 57 6.14 10.09 -5.55
N GLY A 58 7.32 9.65 -5.99
CA GLY A 58 7.74 9.74 -7.39
C GLY A 58 6.77 9.01 -8.34
N HIS A 59 6.30 7.82 -7.97
CA HIS A 59 5.27 7.11 -8.74
C HIS A 59 3.95 7.88 -8.80
N TYR A 60 3.51 8.48 -7.69
CA TYR A 60 2.30 9.31 -7.63
C TYR A 60 2.40 10.54 -8.54
N VAL A 61 3.49 11.31 -8.46
CA VAL A 61 3.71 12.51 -9.29
C VAL A 61 3.74 12.15 -10.78
N SER A 62 4.44 11.06 -11.12
CA SER A 62 4.49 10.56 -12.50
C SER A 62 3.11 10.16 -13.02
N LEU A 63 2.31 9.44 -12.21
CA LEU A 63 0.94 9.07 -12.58
C LEU A 63 0.06 10.30 -12.74
N ARG A 64 0.11 11.25 -11.79
CA ARG A 64 -0.67 12.49 -11.85
C ARG A 64 -0.40 13.28 -13.14
N SER A 65 0.87 13.40 -13.53
CA SER A 65 1.26 14.04 -14.78
C SER A 65 0.68 13.29 -15.99
N ALA A 66 0.80 11.96 -16.03
CA ALA A 66 0.25 11.15 -17.12
C ALA A 66 -1.27 11.29 -17.24
N CYS A 67 -1.99 11.35 -16.13
CA CYS A 67 -3.45 11.50 -16.09
C CYS A 67 -3.98 12.81 -16.68
N GLN A 68 -3.13 13.83 -16.84
CA GLN A 68 -3.52 15.08 -17.51
C GLN A 68 -3.69 14.89 -19.02
N TYR A 69 -3.02 13.90 -19.60
CA TYR A 69 -3.00 13.64 -21.05
C TYR A 69 -3.70 12.32 -21.41
N ASP A 70 -3.68 11.34 -20.52
CA ASP A 70 -4.30 10.02 -20.68
C ASP A 70 -5.07 9.61 -19.41
N GLY A 71 -6.40 9.68 -19.47
CA GLY A 71 -7.28 9.27 -18.36
C GLY A 71 -7.22 7.78 -18.01
N ASN A 72 -6.55 6.96 -18.83
CA ASN A 72 -6.32 5.54 -18.60
C ASN A 72 -4.91 5.21 -18.12
N ALA A 73 -4.07 6.21 -17.85
CA ALA A 73 -2.73 6.00 -17.36
C ALA A 73 -2.74 5.15 -16.07
N THR A 74 -1.76 4.24 -15.98
CA THR A 74 -1.55 3.41 -14.81
C THR A 74 -0.08 3.40 -14.40
N ARG A 75 0.18 3.12 -13.13
CA ARG A 75 1.52 2.92 -12.60
C ARG A 75 1.54 1.72 -11.67
N VAL A 76 2.51 0.84 -11.85
CA VAL A 76 2.76 -0.25 -10.90
C VAL A 76 3.59 0.31 -9.76
N VAL A 77 3.10 0.11 -8.55
CA VAL A 77 3.77 0.52 -7.31
C VAL A 77 3.98 -0.72 -6.46
N ASN A 78 5.16 -0.84 -5.86
CA ASN A 78 5.40 -1.84 -4.82
C ASN A 78 4.83 -1.28 -3.51
N LEU A 79 3.90 -2.00 -2.90
CA LEU A 79 3.35 -1.68 -1.59
C LEU A 79 3.97 -2.62 -0.54
N PRO A 80 4.90 -2.12 0.28
CA PRO A 80 5.30 -2.83 1.49
C PRO A 80 4.08 -3.11 2.38
N PRO A 81 4.06 -4.20 3.15
CA PRO A 81 2.94 -4.54 4.03
C PRO A 81 2.62 -3.43 5.01
N ALA A 82 3.65 -2.84 5.61
CA ALA A 82 3.49 -1.80 6.60
C ALA A 82 2.80 -0.56 6.00
N LEU A 83 3.07 -0.23 4.73
CA LEU A 83 2.33 0.80 4.02
C LEU A 83 0.89 0.39 3.72
N ARG A 84 0.67 -0.85 3.25
CA ARG A 84 -0.68 -1.34 2.99
C ARG A 84 -1.55 -1.24 4.24
N ASP A 85 -1.00 -1.64 5.38
CA ASP A 85 -1.70 -1.62 6.66
C ASP A 85 -1.94 -0.17 7.12
N LEU A 86 -0.97 0.74 6.92
CA LEU A 86 -1.15 2.17 7.15
C LEU A 86 -2.28 2.76 6.30
N LEU A 87 -2.29 2.46 4.99
CA LEU A 87 -3.33 2.94 4.07
C LEU A 87 -4.70 2.45 4.51
N ALA A 88 -4.82 1.15 4.85
CA ALA A 88 -6.07 0.58 5.36
C ALA A 88 -6.54 1.26 6.66
N GLN A 89 -5.63 1.53 7.59
CA GLN A 89 -5.93 2.25 8.84
C GLN A 89 -6.44 3.67 8.60
N ASN A 90 -6.00 4.31 7.51
CA ASN A 90 -6.45 5.64 7.10
C ASN A 90 -7.65 5.59 6.13
N GLY A 91 -8.31 4.44 6.00
CA GLY A 91 -9.50 4.28 5.14
C GLY A 91 -9.19 4.25 3.63
N VAL A 92 -7.92 4.13 3.25
CA VAL A 92 -7.46 4.03 1.86
C VAL A 92 -7.41 2.58 1.44
N ASP A 93 -8.43 2.13 0.72
CA ASP A 93 -8.40 0.84 0.04
C ASP A 93 -7.69 0.96 -1.31
N ILE A 94 -6.37 0.77 -1.31
CA ILE A 94 -5.55 0.78 -2.53
C ILE A 94 -6.01 -0.26 -3.57
N ARG A 95 -6.59 -1.39 -3.13
CA ARG A 95 -7.00 -2.49 -4.01
C ARG A 95 -8.24 -2.12 -4.81
N ARG A 96 -9.07 -1.21 -4.32
CA ARG A 96 -10.17 -0.62 -5.10
C ARG A 96 -9.68 0.08 -6.36
N PHE A 97 -8.46 0.61 -6.34
CA PHE A 97 -7.82 1.27 -7.48
C PHE A 97 -6.93 0.34 -8.30
N ALA A 98 -6.76 -0.91 -7.84
CA ALA A 98 -5.99 -1.91 -8.56
C ALA A 98 -6.74 -2.25 -9.86
N ARG A 99 -6.14 -1.94 -11.01
CA ARG A 99 -6.63 -2.53 -12.26
C ARG A 99 -6.21 -4.00 -12.32
N ARG A 100 -7.16 -4.89 -12.61
CA ARG A 100 -6.83 -6.26 -13.04
C ARG A 100 -6.09 -6.12 -14.37
N MET A 101 -4.80 -6.45 -14.37
CA MET A 101 -4.00 -6.60 -15.58
C MET A 101 -4.15 -8.02 -16.10
#